data_AF-A0A2X5W1Q3-F1
#
_entry.id   AF-A0A2X5W1Q3-F1
#
_cell.length_a   1.000
_cell.length_b   1.000
_cell.length_c   1.000
_cell.angle_alpha   90.00
_cell.angle_beta   90.00
_cell.angle_gamma   90.00
#
_symmetry.space_group_name_H-M   'P 1'
#
loop_
_entity.id
_entity.type
_entity.pdbx_description
1 polymer ?
#
loop_
_entity_poly.entity_id
_entity_poly.type
_entity_poly.pdbx_seq_one_letter_code
_entity_poly.pdbx_strand_id
1 'polypeptide(L)'
;MMIIGLGMQVKVLALAPDATDVAMALFSGIFNIGIGAGALVGNQVSLHWSMSMIGYVGAVPAFAALIWSIIIFRRWPVTLEEQTQ
;
A
#
# COMPACT_ATOMS: atom_id res chain seq x y z
N MET A 1 -8.20 -7.51 -0.28
CA MET A 1 -7.71 -6.21 0.22
C MET A 1 -7.24 -6.26 1.66
N MET A 2 -8.04 -6.75 2.60
CA MET A 2 -7.66 -6.88 4.01
C MET A 2 -6.34 -7.64 4.24
N ILE A 3 -6.12 -8.76 3.53
CA ILE A 3 -4.89 -9.56 3.65
C ILE A 3 -3.63 -8.76 3.25
N ILE A 4 -3.71 -7.93 2.20
CA ILE A 4 -2.59 -7.10 1.74
C ILE A 4 -2.28 -6.01 2.76
N GLY A 5 -3.32 -5.37 3.30
CA GLY A 5 -3.17 -4.34 4.34
C GLY A 5 -2.52 -4.91 5.61
N LEU A 6 -2.94 -6.09 6.05
CA LEU A 6 -2.36 -6.78 7.20
C LEU A 6 -0.89 -7.16 6.96
N GLY A 7 -0.54 -7.69 5.79
CA GLY A 7 0.84 -8.01 5.45
C GLY A 7 1.77 -6.78 5.44
N MET A 8 1.29 -5.65 4.92
CA MET A 8 2.04 -4.39 4.93
C MET A 8 2.17 -3.81 6.35
N GLN A 9 1.12 -3.93 7.17
CA GLN A 9 1.15 -3.51 8.57
C GLN A 9 2.20 -4.28 9.37
N VAL A 10 2.27 -5.60 9.19
CA VAL A 10 3.32 -6.47 9.76
C VAL A 10 4.72 -6.00 9.36
N LYS A 11 4.93 -5.65 8.08
CA LYS A 11 6.19 -5.09 7.57
C LYS A 11 6.56 -3.75 8.23
N VAL A 12 5.58 -2.86 8.47
CA VAL A 12 5.83 -1.57 9.14
C VAL A 12 6.28 -1.79 10.58
N LEU A 13 5.61 -2.68 11.31
CA LEU A 13 6.00 -3.05 12.67
C LEU A 13 7.42 -3.65 12.72
N ALA A 14 7.78 -4.46 11.72
CA ALA A 14 9.12 -5.06 11.64
C ALA A 14 10.24 -4.06 11.34
N LEU A 15 9.93 -2.99 10.61
CA LEU A 15 10.92 -2.02 10.15
C LEU A 15 11.19 -0.90 11.16
N ALA A 16 10.25 -0.62 12.06
CA ALA A 16 10.37 0.44 13.07
C ALA A 16 9.80 -0.01 14.43
N PRO A 17 10.35 -1.08 15.05
CA PRO A 17 9.86 -1.58 16.33
C PRO A 17 10.07 -0.58 17.47
N ASP A 18 11.12 0.23 17.38
CA ASP A 18 11.51 1.29 18.32
C ASP A 18 10.57 2.50 18.32
N ALA A 19 9.81 2.72 17.25
CA ALA A 19 8.90 3.86 17.09
C ALA A 19 7.53 3.45 16.53
N THR A 20 7.00 2.32 17.03
CA THR A 20 5.76 1.68 16.53
C THR A 20 4.59 2.64 16.38
N ASP A 21 4.30 3.48 17.39
CA ASP A 21 3.16 4.39 17.37
C ASP A 21 3.25 5.41 16.23
N VAL A 22 4.44 5.96 16.00
CA VAL A 22 4.71 6.93 14.93
C VAL A 22 4.66 6.24 13.57
N ALA A 23 5.27 5.05 13.45
CA ALA A 23 5.27 4.27 12.21
C ALA A 23 3.83 3.87 11.79
N MET A 24 3.01 3.47 12.77
CA MET A 24 1.61 3.12 12.56
C MET A 24 0.74 4.34 12.22
N ALA A 25 1.00 5.51 12.83
CA ALA A 25 0.33 6.75 12.47
C ALA A 25 0.65 7.16 11.03
N LEU A 26 1.92 7.07 10.61
CA LEU A 26 2.33 7.34 9.22
C LEU A 26 1.72 6.34 8.25
N PHE A 27 1.69 5.04 8.60
CA PHE A 27 1.03 4.00 7.80
C PHE A 27 -0.45 4.30 7.60
N SER A 28 -1.17 4.66 8.68
CA SER A 28 -2.57 5.07 8.59
C SER A 28 -2.74 6.34 7.73
N GLY A 29 -1.87 7.33 7.90
CA GLY A 29 -1.88 8.56 7.12
C GLY A 29 -1.76 8.29 5.61
N ILE A 30 -0.76 7.51 5.19
CA ILE A 30 -0.58 7.19 3.77
C ILE A 30 -1.70 6.30 3.22
N PHE A 31 -2.28 5.42 4.05
CA PHE A 31 -3.43 4.60 3.65
C PHE A 31 -4.63 5.47 3.31
N ASN A 32 -4.93 6.49 4.14
CA ASN A 32 -6.01 7.44 3.88
C ASN A 32 -5.74 8.30 2.64
N ILE A 33 -4.50 8.73 2.42
CA ILE A 33 -4.10 9.40 1.18
C ILE A 33 -4.39 8.50 -0.03
N GLY A 34 -4.06 7.21 0.05
CA GLY A 34 -4.36 6.24 -1.00
C GLY A 34 -5.86 6.10 -1.29
N ILE A 35 -6.71 6.05 -0.26
CA ILE A 35 -8.17 6.02 -0.42
C ILE A 35 -8.66 7.30 -1.14
N GLY A 36 -8.26 8.47 -0.65
CA GLY A 36 -8.66 9.76 -1.23
C GLY A 36 -8.19 9.92 -2.68
N ALA A 37 -6.94 9.57 -2.96
CA ALA A 37 -6.36 9.60 -4.30
C ALA A 37 -7.08 8.64 -5.25
N GLY A 38 -7.36 7.41 -4.81
CA GLY A 38 -8.11 6.43 -5.61
C GLY A 38 -9.53 6.90 -5.93
N ALA A 39 -10.22 7.49 -4.95
CA ALA A 39 -11.55 8.06 -5.15
C ALA A 39 -11.53 9.23 -6.14
N LEU A 40 -10.56 10.14 -6.01
CA LEU A 40 -10.40 11.28 -6.92
C LEU A 40 -10.09 10.81 -8.35
N VAL A 41 -9.14 9.90 -8.54
CA VAL A 41 -8.80 9.35 -9.86
C VAL A 41 -10.02 8.62 -10.45
N GLY A 42 -10.73 7.82 -9.66
CA GLY A 42 -11.96 7.15 -10.11
C GLY A 42 -13.04 8.14 -10.55
N ASN A 43 -13.20 9.25 -9.81
CA ASN A 43 -14.11 10.33 -10.18
C ASN A 43 -13.70 11.01 -11.50
N GLN A 44 -12.41 11.32 -11.68
CA GLN A 44 -11.90 11.92 -12.92
C GLN A 44 -12.11 11.01 -14.14
N VAL A 45 -11.84 9.72 -13.99
CA VAL A 45 -12.09 8.72 -15.04
C VAL A 45 -13.58 8.62 -15.38
N SER A 46 -14.44 8.71 -14.36
CA SER A 46 -15.90 8.70 -14.55
C SER A 46 -16.40 9.92 -15.31
N LEU A 47 -15.82 11.11 -15.04
CA LEU A 47 -16.22 12.38 -15.65
C LEU A 47 -15.69 12.55 -17.08
N HIS A 48 -14.45 12.15 -17.34
CA HIS A 48 -13.77 12.45 -18.62
C HIS A 48 -13.76 11.30 -19.61
N TRP A 49 -13.92 10.06 -19.17
CA TRP A 49 -13.90 8.87 -20.03
C TRP A 49 -15.20 8.06 -19.90
N SER A 50 -15.26 7.16 -18.93
CA SER A 50 -16.43 6.34 -18.64
C SER A 50 -16.17 5.51 -17.39
N MET A 51 -17.23 5.19 -16.65
CA MET A 51 -17.16 4.33 -15.47
C MET A 51 -16.60 2.94 -15.77
N SER A 52 -16.75 2.45 -17.01
CA SER A 52 -16.19 1.16 -17.44
C SER A 52 -14.65 1.14 -17.46
N MET A 53 -13.99 2.30 -17.59
CA MET A 53 -12.54 2.40 -17.71
C MET A 53 -11.84 2.44 -16.33
N ILE A 54 -12.58 2.61 -15.24
CA ILE A 54 -12.01 2.72 -13.89
C ILE A 54 -11.15 1.50 -13.55
N GLY A 55 -11.61 0.29 -13.90
CA GLY A 55 -10.86 -0.95 -13.66
C GLY A 55 -9.51 -0.95 -14.38
N TYR A 56 -9.46 -0.54 -15.65
CA TYR A 56 -8.22 -0.48 -16.42
C TYR A 56 -7.27 0.58 -15.89
N VAL A 57 -7.79 1.75 -15.53
CA VAL A 57 -6.96 2.83 -14.95
C VAL A 57 -6.40 2.42 -13.58
N GLY A 58 -7.20 1.73 -12.76
CA GLY A 58 -6.75 1.18 -11.48
C GLY A 58 -5.76 0.01 -11.61
N ALA A 59 -5.76 -0.72 -12.73
CA ALA A 59 -4.82 -1.79 -12.99
C ALA A 59 -3.37 -1.28 -13.16
N VAL A 60 -3.19 -0.07 -13.70
CA VAL A 60 -1.87 0.55 -13.91
C VAL A 60 -1.10 0.73 -12.58
N PRO A 61 -1.62 1.45 -11.56
CA PRO A 61 -0.95 1.57 -10.27
C PRO A 61 -0.88 0.24 -9.52
N ALA A 62 -1.86 -0.66 -9.68
CA ALA A 62 -1.80 -2.00 -9.07
C ALA A 62 -0.62 -2.82 -9.60
N PHE A 63 -0.37 -2.77 -10.91
CA PHE A 63 0.77 -3.44 -11.54
C PHE A 63 2.10 -2.80 -11.09
N ALA A 64 2.18 -1.48 -11.06
CA ALA A 64 3.35 -0.78 -10.53
C ALA A 64 3.65 -1.17 -9.07
N ALA A 65 2.62 -1.24 -8.22
CA ALA A 65 2.74 -1.68 -6.83
C ALA A 65 3.19 -3.14 -6.71
N LEU A 66 2.71 -4.03 -7.58
CA LEU A 66 3.14 -5.44 -7.61
C LEU A 66 4.63 -5.57 -7.94
N ILE A 67 5.10 -4.90 -8.99
CA ILE A 67 6.52 -4.91 -9.37
C ILE A 67 7.38 -4.34 -8.24
N TRP A 68 6.96 -3.21 -7.67
CA TRP A 68 7.67 -2.59 -6.54
C TRP A 68 7.73 -3.52 -5.33
N SER A 69 6.60 -4.17 -4.97
CA SER A 69 6.50 -5.13 -3.88
C SER A 69 7.51 -6.29 -4.03
N ILE A 70 7.63 -6.85 -5.23
CA ILE A 70 8.61 -7.92 -5.52
C ILE A 70 10.04 -7.41 -5.32
N ILE A 71 10.34 -6.19 -5.79
CA ILE A 71 11.68 -5.59 -5.67
C ILE A 71 12.04 -5.36 -4.19
N ILE A 72 11.16 -4.71 -3.43
CA ILE A 72 11.46 -4.37 -2.02
C ILE A 72 11.54 -5.62 -1.15
N PHE A 73 10.71 -6.64 -1.39
CA PHE A 73 10.76 -7.90 -0.63
C PHE A 73 12.02 -8.70 -0.93
N ARG A 74 12.53 -8.64 -2.16
CA ARG A 74 13.85 -9.22 -2.48
C ARG A 74 15.00 -8.41 -1.91
N ARG A 75 14.88 -7.08 -1.85
CA ARG A 75 15.94 -6.19 -1.38
C ARG A 75 16.08 -6.18 0.15
N TRP A 76 14.96 -6.27 0.87
CA TRP A 76 14.87 -6.25 2.33
C TRP A 76 13.95 -7.37 2.83
N PRO A 77 14.46 -8.60 2.98
CA PRO A 77 13.67 -9.75 3.42
C PRO A 77 13.31 -9.77 4.92
N VAL A 78 13.52 -8.64 5.64
CA VAL A 78 13.23 -8.51 7.08
C VAL A 78 11.78 -8.89 7.40
N THR A 79 11.62 -9.81 8.36
CA THR A 79 10.33 -10.34 8.85
C THR A 79 10.31 -10.26 10.39
N LEU A 80 9.13 -10.05 11.00
CA LEU A 80 9.00 -9.84 12.47
C LEU A 80 9.65 -10.95 13.33
N GLU A 81 9.69 -12.20 12.85
CA GLU A 81 10.27 -13.32 13.61
C GLU A 81 11.78 -13.16 13.88
N GLU A 82 12.53 -12.45 13.04
CA GLU A 82 13.98 -12.21 13.25
C GLU A 82 14.27 -11.18 14.36
N GLN A 83 13.30 -10.36 14.77
CA GLN A 83 13.49 -9.32 15.79
C GLN A 83 13.20 -9.81 17.22
N THR A 84 12.59 -10.99 17.36
CA THR A 84 12.20 -11.54 18.68
C THR A 84 13.22 -12.56 19.22
N GLN A 85 14.29 -12.85 18.45
CA GLN A 85 15.46 -13.61 18.91
C GLN A 85 16.58 -12.68 19.35
#